data_AF-F1SWA3-F1
#
_entry.id   AF-F1SWA3-F1
#
_cell.length_a   1.000
_cell.length_b   1.000
_cell.length_c   1.000
_cell.angle_alpha   90.00
_cell.angle_beta   90.00
_cell.angle_gamma   90.00
#
_symmetry.space_group_name_H-M   'P 1'
#
loop_
_entity.id
_entity.type
_entity.pdbx_description
1 polymer ?
#
loop_
_entity_poly.entity_id
_entity_poly.type
_entity_poly.pdbx_seq_one_letter_code
_entity_poly.pdbx_strand_id
1 'polypeptide(L)'
;CLPCGPGGKGRCFGPSICCGDELGCFVGTAEALRCQEENYLPSPCQSGQKPCGSGGRCAAAGICCSPDGCHEDPACDPEAAFSQH
;
A
#
# COMPACT_ATOMS: atom_id res chain seq x y z
N CYS A 1 -7.09 -5.08 3.17
CA CYS A 1 -7.95 -3.93 3.49
C CYS A 1 -8.90 -3.62 2.34
N LEU A 2 -9.80 -2.65 2.52
CA LEU A 2 -10.79 -2.18 1.55
C LEU A 2 -10.13 -1.82 0.20
N PRO A 3 -10.83 -2.07 -0.92
CA PRO A 3 -10.40 -1.60 -2.24
C PRO A 3 -10.59 -0.09 -2.38
N CYS A 4 -9.68 0.56 -3.09
CA CYS A 4 -9.67 2.03 -3.28
C CYS A 4 -9.12 2.40 -4.67
N GLY A 5 -9.12 3.71 -4.99
CA GLY A 5 -8.61 4.23 -6.25
C GLY A 5 -9.44 3.84 -7.50
N PRO A 6 -8.93 4.19 -8.70
CA PRO A 6 -9.64 3.99 -9.97
C PRO A 6 -10.03 2.53 -10.19
N GLY A 7 -11.33 2.28 -10.39
CA GLY A 7 -11.86 0.93 -10.59
C GLY A 7 -11.70 -0.01 -9.40
N GLY A 8 -11.37 0.49 -8.20
CA GLY A 8 -11.13 -0.33 -7.02
C GLY A 8 -9.90 -1.24 -7.13
N LYS A 9 -8.95 -0.89 -8.02
CA LYS A 9 -7.74 -1.66 -8.26
C LYS A 9 -6.67 -1.50 -7.17
N GLY A 10 -6.77 -0.45 -6.34
CA GLY A 10 -5.90 -0.24 -5.20
C GLY A 10 -6.41 -0.89 -3.92
N ARG A 11 -5.58 -0.87 -2.88
CA ARG A 11 -5.91 -1.28 -1.51
C ARG A 11 -5.45 -0.22 -0.52
N CYS A 12 -6.19 -0.09 0.57
CA CYS A 12 -5.85 0.82 1.65
C CYS A 12 -4.64 0.32 2.44
N PHE A 13 -3.65 1.19 2.65
CA PHE A 13 -2.47 0.93 3.50
C PHE A 13 -2.48 1.77 4.78
N GLY A 14 -3.34 2.79 4.83
CA GLY A 14 -3.61 3.66 5.98
C GLY A 14 -4.86 4.50 5.72
N PRO A 15 -5.33 5.31 6.69
CA PRO A 15 -6.57 6.08 6.57
C PRO A 15 -6.61 7.06 5.38
N SER A 16 -5.44 7.48 4.90
CA SER A 16 -5.28 8.42 3.78
C SER A 16 -4.31 7.88 2.71
N ILE A 17 -4.11 6.56 2.66
CA ILE A 17 -3.13 5.92 1.75
C ILE A 17 -3.81 4.82 0.95
N CYS A 18 -3.82 4.97 -0.37
CA CYS A 18 -4.30 3.97 -1.32
C CYS A 18 -3.18 3.60 -2.30
N CYS A 19 -2.85 2.32 -2.43
CA CYS A 19 -1.81 1.88 -3.36
C CYS A 19 -2.22 0.65 -4.15
N GLY A 20 -1.63 0.47 -5.33
CA GLY A 20 -1.73 -0.76 -6.12
C GLY A 20 -0.63 -0.83 -7.16
N ASP A 21 -0.23 -2.04 -7.54
CA ASP A 21 0.95 -2.28 -8.39
C ASP A 21 0.90 -1.51 -9.73
N GLU A 22 -0.27 -1.41 -10.37
CA GLU A 22 -0.46 -0.67 -11.63
C GLU A 22 -0.77 0.82 -11.44
N LEU A 23 -0.98 1.27 -10.20
CA LEU A 23 -1.45 2.62 -9.87
C LEU A 23 -0.37 3.49 -9.21
N GLY A 24 0.63 2.86 -8.58
CA GLY A 24 1.49 3.53 -7.61
C GLY A 24 0.75 3.77 -6.30
N CYS A 25 1.05 4.88 -5.63
CA CYS A 25 0.45 5.26 -4.35
C CYS A 25 -0.14 6.66 -4.39
N PHE A 26 -1.33 6.77 -3.82
CA PHE A 26 -2.11 7.99 -3.63
C PHE A 26 -2.15 8.30 -2.13
N VAL A 27 -1.51 9.39 -1.72
CA VAL A 27 -1.40 9.80 -0.30
C VAL A 27 -2.08 11.14 -0.10
N GLY A 28 -3.13 11.16 0.71
CA GLY A 28 -3.91 12.39 1.01
C GLY A 28 -4.75 12.90 -0.17
N THR A 29 -4.99 12.08 -1.20
CA THR A 29 -5.79 12.44 -2.37
C THR A 29 -7.19 11.83 -2.33
N ALA A 30 -8.04 12.18 -3.30
CA ALA A 30 -9.42 11.72 -3.37
C ALA A 30 -9.54 10.18 -3.50
N GLU A 31 -8.58 9.55 -4.17
CA GLU A 31 -8.50 8.10 -4.38
C GLU A 31 -8.41 7.30 -3.07
N ALA A 32 -7.89 7.93 -2.01
CA ALA A 32 -7.70 7.33 -0.70
C ALA A 32 -8.82 7.66 0.30
N LEU A 33 -9.81 8.51 -0.04
CA LEU A 33 -10.87 8.92 0.89
C LEU A 33 -11.64 7.74 1.49
N ARG A 34 -11.89 6.71 0.68
CA ARG A 34 -12.57 5.48 1.13
C ARG A 34 -11.79 4.74 2.22
N CYS A 35 -10.48 4.93 2.32
CA CYS A 35 -9.67 4.26 3.33
C CYS A 35 -9.96 4.73 4.75
N GLN A 36 -10.62 5.87 4.94
CA GLN A 36 -11.11 6.29 6.25
C GLN A 36 -12.19 5.35 6.80
N GLU A 37 -12.91 4.63 5.93
CA GLU A 37 -13.93 3.66 6.34
C GLU A 37 -13.32 2.51 7.16
N GLU A 38 -12.05 2.16 6.95
CA GLU A 38 -11.34 1.14 7.75
C GLU A 38 -11.31 1.48 9.24
N ASN A 39 -11.29 2.77 9.61
CA ASN A 39 -11.28 3.18 11.02
C ASN A 39 -12.54 2.78 11.79
N TYR A 40 -13.63 2.47 11.08
CA TYR A 40 -14.90 2.08 11.66
C TYR A 40 -15.14 0.57 11.59
N LEU A 41 -14.26 -0.18 10.92
CA LEU A 41 -14.36 -1.63 10.82
C LEU A 41 -13.73 -2.28 12.07
N PRO A 42 -14.44 -3.16 12.79
CA PRO A 42 -13.92 -3.76 14.01
C PRO A 42 -12.86 -4.85 13.73
N SER A 43 -12.81 -5.38 12.50
CA SER A 43 -11.88 -6.43 12.12
C SER A 43 -10.59 -5.82 11.58
N PRO A 44 -9.41 -6.24 12.08
CA PRO A 44 -8.15 -5.74 11.56
C PRO A 44 -7.94 -6.21 10.11
N CYS A 45 -7.25 -5.39 9.33
CA CYS A 45 -6.88 -5.70 7.97
C CYS A 45 -5.38 -5.41 7.75
N GLN A 46 -4.80 -6.03 6.73
CA GLN A 46 -3.47 -5.70 6.25
C GLN A 46 -3.43 -5.81 4.72
N SER A 47 -2.70 -4.91 4.06
CA SER A 47 -2.48 -4.89 2.61
C SER A 47 -1.00 -5.07 2.29
N GLY A 48 -0.68 -5.57 1.10
CA GLY A 48 0.69 -5.88 0.68
C GLY A 48 1.18 -7.23 1.22
N GLN A 49 1.95 -7.98 0.42
CA GLN A 49 2.43 -9.32 0.80
C GLN A 49 3.84 -9.29 1.40
N LYS A 50 4.74 -8.48 0.84
CA LYS A 50 6.13 -8.42 1.26
C LYS A 50 6.31 -7.34 2.35
N PRO A 51 6.84 -7.67 3.54
CA PRO A 51 7.21 -6.67 4.54
C PRO A 51 8.43 -5.86 4.08
N CYS A 52 8.52 -4.61 4.52
CA CYS A 52 9.62 -3.69 4.22
C CYS A 52 9.77 -2.64 5.34
N GLY A 53 10.93 -2.02 5.44
CA GLY A 53 11.24 -1.01 6.46
C GLY A 53 10.86 -1.41 7.90
N SER A 54 10.43 -0.43 8.70
CA SER A 54 9.94 -0.64 10.08
C SER A 54 8.42 -0.80 10.11
N GLY A 55 7.95 -2.03 9.89
CA GLY A 55 6.52 -2.38 9.98
C GLY A 55 5.69 -1.97 8.77
N GLY A 56 6.33 -1.60 7.67
CA GLY A 56 5.69 -1.33 6.39
C GLY A 56 5.53 -2.58 5.53
N ARG A 57 4.82 -2.42 4.41
CA ARG A 57 4.63 -3.46 3.39
C ARG A 57 4.72 -2.85 2.01
N CYS A 58 5.25 -3.63 1.06
CA CYS A 58 5.37 -3.20 -0.32
C CYS A 58 3.98 -2.97 -0.89
N ALA A 59 3.75 -1.75 -1.35
CA ALA A 59 2.45 -1.23 -1.71
C ALA A 59 2.30 -1.00 -3.22
N ALA A 60 3.43 -0.76 -3.88
CA ALA A 60 3.62 -0.75 -5.33
C ALA A 60 5.11 -1.03 -5.63
N ALA A 61 5.49 -1.13 -6.91
CA ALA A 61 6.87 -1.33 -7.33
C ALA A 61 7.80 -0.24 -6.74
N GLY A 62 8.80 -0.66 -5.95
CA GLY A 62 9.76 0.23 -5.33
C GLY A 62 9.22 1.10 -4.19
N ILE A 63 7.99 0.86 -3.69
CA ILE A 63 7.36 1.69 -2.65
C ILE A 63 6.96 0.86 -1.43
N CYS A 64 7.48 1.24 -0.27
CA CYS A 64 7.12 0.71 1.03
C CYS A 64 6.16 1.65 1.78
N CYS A 65 5.02 1.14 2.25
CA CYS A 65 4.06 1.93 3.03
C CYS A 65 3.75 1.32 4.39
N SER A 66 3.61 2.18 5.39
CA SER A 66 2.95 1.92 6.67
C SER A 66 1.66 2.76 6.76
N PRO A 67 0.82 2.58 7.81
CA PRO A 67 -0.36 3.42 8.00
C PRO A 67 -0.08 4.92 8.08
N ASP A 68 1.16 5.30 8.44
CA ASP A 68 1.57 6.68 8.67
C ASP A 68 2.22 7.34 7.44
N GLY A 69 2.62 6.57 6.43
CA GLY A 69 3.24 7.12 5.23
C GLY A 69 3.92 6.09 4.33
N CYS A 70 4.45 6.58 3.22
CA CYS A 70 5.16 5.79 2.22
C CYS A 70 6.55 6.38 1.95
N HIS A 71 7.48 5.52 1.57
CA HIS A 71 8.81 5.89 1.09
C HIS A 71 9.24 4.95 -0.03
N GLU A 72 10.18 5.42 -0.84
CA GLU A 72 10.84 4.57 -1.83
C GLU A 72 11.70 3.54 -1.10
N ASP A 73 11.56 2.27 -1.48
CA ASP A 73 12.34 1.16 -0.93
C ASP A 73 12.65 0.16 -2.06
N PRO A 74 13.92 0.01 -2.45
CA PRO A 74 14.30 -0.91 -3.52
C PRO A 74 14.05 -2.38 -3.16
N ALA A 75 13.86 -2.70 -1.87
CA ALA A 75 13.41 -4.02 -1.48
C ALA A 75 12.01 -4.34 -2.03
N CYS A 76 11.22 -3.34 -2.43
CA CYS A 76 9.91 -3.52 -3.04
C CYS A 76 9.92 -3.59 -4.56
N ASP A 77 11.08 -3.53 -5.22
CA ASP A 77 11.15 -3.71 -6.66
C ASP A 77 10.89 -5.17 -7.08
N PRO A 78 10.15 -5.40 -8.18
CA PRO A 78 9.86 -6.73 -8.69
C PRO A 78 11.13 -7.47 -9.14
N GLU A 79 12.17 -6.76 -9.57
CA GLU A 79 13.45 -7.35 -9.98
C GLU A 79 14.30 -7.83 -8.80
N ALA A 80 14.06 -7.34 -7.57
CA ALA A 80 14.74 -7.84 -6.37
C ALA A 80 14.34 -9.29 -6.03
N ALA A 81 13.28 -9.83 -6.65
CA ALA A 81 12.90 -11.23 -6.50
C ALA A 81 13.73 -12.19 -7.37
N PHE A 82 14.41 -11.70 -8.40
CA PHE A 82 15.13 -12.53 -9.39
C PHE A 82 16.66 -12.56 -9.22
N SER A 83 17.23 -11.77 -8.30
CA SER A 83 18.69 -11.74 -8.09
C SER A 83 19.22 -12.86 -7.17
N GLN A 84 18.61 -14.04 -7.21
CA GLN A 84 19.13 -15.27 -6.60
C GLN A 84 19.35 -16.33 -7.69
N HIS A 85 20.39 -16.15 -8.50
CA HIS A 85 21.04 -17.22 -9.25
C HIS A 85 22.54 -16.95 -9.36
#